data_AF-A0A135T5E5-F1
#
_entry.id   AF-A0A135T5E5-F1
#
_cell.length_a   1.000
_cell.length_b   1.000
_cell.length_c   1.000
_cell.angle_alpha   90.00
_cell.angle_beta   90.00
_cell.angle_gamma   90.00
#
_symmetry.space_group_name_H-M   'P 1'
#
loop_
_entity.id
_entity.type
_entity.pdbx_description
1 polymer ?
#
loop_
_entity_poly.entity_id
_entity_poly.type
_entity_poly.pdbx_seq_one_letter_code
_entity_poly.pdbx_strand_id
1 'polypeptide(L)'
;MPRNSSLVAAGSSARHVTLLDPRASASATSVLILRGHANMVSALAPSPDNDYSLASASHDGTVKIWDLRSVRPATKDEGGGSVSEAVYSIGREWLKGKKAPAGGEGVKVFGLAWDQTWGLVSGGEDKKVQINRGRDLVASS
;
A
#
# COMPACT_ATOMS: atom_id res chain seq x y z
N MET A 1 25.88 -4.85 -17.42
CA MET A 1 24.79 -3.88 -17.28
C MET A 1 23.79 -4.44 -16.27
N PRO A 2 23.52 -3.79 -15.13
CA PRO A 2 22.45 -4.28 -14.26
C PRO A 2 21.13 -4.09 -15.02
N ARG A 3 20.34 -5.16 -15.13
CA ARG A 3 18.98 -5.07 -15.66
C ARG A 3 18.15 -4.31 -14.63
N ASN A 4 17.87 -3.03 -14.86
CA ASN A 4 16.78 -2.35 -14.18
C ASN A 4 15.49 -3.12 -14.51
N SER A 5 15.03 -3.95 -13.58
CA SER A 5 13.72 -4.57 -13.66
C SER A 5 12.68 -3.49 -13.39
N SER A 6 12.02 -3.02 -14.44
CA SER A 6 10.88 -2.09 -14.32
C SER A 6 9.66 -2.87 -13.84
N LEU A 7 9.45 -2.90 -12.53
CA LEU A 7 8.20 -3.42 -11.95
C LEU A 7 7.13 -2.32 -11.94
N VAL A 8 5.89 -2.71 -12.18
CA VAL A 8 4.72 -1.86 -12.05
C VAL A 8 3.89 -2.37 -10.88
N ALA A 9 3.40 -1.47 -10.03
CA ALA A 9 2.43 -1.79 -8.99
C ALA A 9 1.04 -1.35 -9.45
N ALA A 10 0.05 -2.24 -9.33
CA ALA A 10 -1.33 -1.99 -9.72
C ALA A 10 -2.26 -2.23 -8.52
N GLY A 11 -2.97 -1.19 -8.10
CA GLY A 11 -4.02 -1.29 -7.08
C GLY A 11 -5.30 -1.88 -7.69
N SER A 12 -5.98 -2.75 -6.96
CA SER A 12 -7.18 -3.45 -7.44
C SER A 12 -8.43 -3.15 -6.60
N SER A 13 -9.59 -3.23 -7.25
CA SER A 13 -10.90 -3.28 -6.57
C SER A 13 -11.05 -4.55 -5.71
N ALA A 14 -10.27 -5.60 -6.00
CA ALA A 14 -10.16 -6.81 -5.22
C ALA A 14 -9.29 -6.67 -3.95
N ARG A 15 -9.07 -5.44 -3.48
CA ARG A 15 -8.52 -5.11 -2.14
C ARG A 15 -7.06 -5.53 -1.94
N HIS A 16 -6.30 -5.64 -3.02
CA HIS A 16 -4.88 -5.95 -3.00
C HIS A 16 -4.13 -5.12 -4.03
N VAL A 17 -2.81 -5.11 -3.93
CA VAL A 17 -1.91 -4.54 -4.94
C VAL A 17 -1.17 -5.69 -5.60
N THR A 18 -1.00 -5.64 -6.91
CA THR A 18 -0.20 -6.62 -7.65
C THR A 18 1.02 -5.94 -8.23
N LEU A 19 2.19 -6.53 -8.01
CA LEU A 19 3.46 -6.15 -8.62
C LEU A 19 3.67 -7.03 -9.85
N LEU A 20 3.98 -6.39 -10.99
CA LEU A 20 4.08 -7.06 -12.27
C LEU A 20 5.27 -6.57 -13.10
N ASP A 21 5.89 -7.47 -13.87
CA ASP A 21 6.79 -7.07 -14.95
C ASP A 21 5.95 -6.93 -16.23
N PRO A 22 5.76 -5.71 -16.76
CA PRO A 22 4.92 -5.48 -17.94
C PRO A 22 5.48 -6.12 -19.22
N ARG A 23 6.74 -6.59 -19.20
CA ARG A 23 7.38 -7.26 -20.34
C ARG A 23 7.22 -8.77 -20.29
N ALA A 24 6.75 -9.31 -19.16
CA ALA A 24 6.48 -10.73 -19.03
C ALA A 24 5.15 -11.07 -19.71
N SER A 25 5.10 -12.25 -20.35
CA SER A 25 3.86 -12.81 -20.91
C SER A 25 2.78 -12.92 -19.82
N ALA A 26 1.50 -12.75 -20.19
CA ALA A 26 0.33 -12.74 -19.29
C ALA A 26 0.32 -13.86 -18.24
N SER A 27 0.89 -15.03 -18.57
CA SER A 27 0.96 -16.19 -17.67
C SER A 27 2.03 -16.10 -16.57
N ALA A 28 2.96 -15.14 -16.66
CA ALA A 28 4.06 -14.93 -15.71
C ALA A 28 4.15 -13.46 -15.24
N THR A 29 3.11 -12.66 -15.51
CA THR A 29 3.11 -11.21 -15.30
C THR A 29 3.10 -10.83 -13.82
N SER A 30 2.43 -11.59 -12.94
CA SER A 30 2.36 -11.26 -11.50
C SER A 30 3.54 -11.82 -10.72
N VAL A 31 4.32 -10.94 -10.12
CA VAL A 31 5.53 -11.28 -9.34
C VAL A 31 5.21 -11.36 -7.85
N LEU A 32 4.33 -10.48 -7.34
CA LEU A 32 4.03 -10.38 -5.91
C LEU A 32 2.65 -9.77 -5.68
N ILE A 33 1.92 -10.27 -4.68
CA ILE A 33 0.62 -9.72 -4.25
C ILE A 33 0.77 -9.09 -2.86
N LEU A 34 0.36 -7.85 -2.69
CA LEU A 34 0.32 -7.15 -1.40
C LEU A 34 -1.11 -7.22 -0.84
N ARG A 35 -1.30 -7.98 0.24
CA ARG A 35 -2.63 -8.24 0.84
C ARG A 35 -2.76 -7.59 2.21
N GLY A 36 -3.97 -7.10 2.50
CA GLY A 36 -4.32 -6.59 3.82
C GLY A 36 -5.36 -5.48 3.83
N HIS A 37 -5.66 -4.85 2.70
CA HIS A 37 -6.75 -3.88 2.61
C HIS A 37 -8.12 -4.55 2.71
N ALA A 38 -9.07 -3.86 3.34
CA ALA A 38 -10.45 -4.33 3.50
C ALA A 38 -11.39 -3.79 2.41
N ASN A 39 -10.91 -2.86 1.57
CA ASN A 39 -11.65 -2.26 0.47
C ASN A 39 -10.73 -1.96 -0.72
N MET A 40 -11.27 -1.42 -1.81
CA MET A 40 -10.50 -1.12 -3.02
C MET A 40 -9.29 -0.23 -2.74
N VAL A 41 -8.20 -0.49 -3.44
CA VAL A 41 -7.00 0.37 -3.41
C VAL A 41 -7.22 1.50 -4.40
N SER A 42 -7.13 2.74 -3.93
CA SER A 42 -7.45 3.96 -4.69
C SER A 42 -6.21 4.71 -5.17
N ALA A 43 -5.10 4.62 -4.45
CA ALA A 43 -3.85 5.27 -4.83
C ALA A 43 -2.63 4.49 -4.32
N LEU A 44 -1.49 4.71 -4.99
CA LEU A 44 -0.18 4.13 -4.66
C LEU A 44 0.86 5.25 -4.65
N ALA A 45 1.86 5.16 -3.77
CA ALA A 45 2.99 6.07 -3.75
C ALA A 45 4.28 5.31 -3.39
N PRO A 46 5.30 5.28 -4.26
CA PRO A 46 6.60 4.72 -3.92
C PRO A 46 7.29 5.54 -2.84
N SER A 47 8.12 4.90 -2.03
CA SER A 47 8.97 5.64 -1.10
C SER A 47 10.03 6.43 -1.86
N PRO A 48 10.33 7.68 -1.44
CA PRO A 48 11.41 8.47 -2.05
C PRO A 48 12.80 8.00 -1.63
N ASP A 49 12.92 7.26 -0.52
CA ASP A 49 14.22 6.92 0.09
C ASP A 49 14.56 5.41 0.03
N ASN A 50 13.57 4.54 -0.22
CA ASN A 50 13.77 3.09 -0.25
C ASN A 50 13.04 2.44 -1.44
N ASP A 51 13.81 1.93 -2.39
CA ASP A 51 13.31 1.25 -3.60
C ASP A 51 12.40 0.05 -3.33
N TYR A 52 12.49 -0.54 -2.13
CA TYR A 52 11.69 -1.68 -1.72
C TYR A 52 10.45 -1.29 -0.89
N SER A 53 10.20 0.00 -0.67
CA SER A 53 9.05 0.47 0.09
C SER A 53 7.99 1.12 -0.79
N LEU A 54 6.74 0.73 -0.55
CA LEU A 54 5.57 1.24 -1.25
C LEU A 54 4.50 1.60 -0.21
N ALA A 55 3.72 2.64 -0.50
CA ALA A 55 2.50 2.93 0.24
C ALA A 55 1.26 2.77 -0.65
N SER A 56 0.16 2.33 -0.07
CA SER A 56 -1.14 2.22 -0.76
C SER A 56 -2.27 2.79 0.08
N ALA A 57 -3.13 3.58 -0.54
CA ALA A 57 -4.34 4.13 0.06
C ALA A 57 -5.56 3.31 -0.36
N SER A 58 -6.55 3.24 0.54
CA SER A 58 -7.77 2.49 0.29
C SER A 58 -9.02 3.20 0.78
N HIS A 59 -10.14 2.81 0.18
CA HIS A 59 -11.47 3.12 0.67
C HIS A 59 -11.80 2.47 2.03
N ASP A 60 -10.94 1.62 2.58
CA ASP A 60 -11.09 1.14 3.97
C ASP A 60 -10.71 2.20 5.01
N GLY A 61 -10.24 3.37 4.55
CA GLY A 61 -9.84 4.49 5.38
C GLY A 61 -8.42 4.39 5.93
N THR A 62 -7.62 3.48 5.38
CA THR A 62 -6.23 3.30 5.77
C THR A 62 -5.26 3.58 4.62
N VAL A 63 -4.05 3.96 5.01
CA VAL A 63 -2.87 3.83 4.18
C VAL A 63 -2.01 2.70 4.73
N LYS A 64 -1.57 1.79 3.87
CA LYS A 64 -0.67 0.69 4.24
C LYS A 64 0.72 0.92 3.67
N ILE A 65 1.73 0.57 4.45
CA ILE A 65 3.14 0.58 4.05
C ILE A 65 3.57 -0.86 3.85
N TRP A 66 4.32 -1.10 2.78
CA TRP A 66 4.77 -2.42 2.35
C TRP A 66 6.30 -2.44 2.24
N ASP A 67 6.91 -3.54 2.62
CA ASP A 67 8.29 -3.88 2.26
C ASP A 67 8.24 -5.03 1.26
N LEU A 68 8.64 -4.77 0.01
CA LEU A 68 8.59 -5.71 -1.10
C LEU A 68 9.56 -6.90 -0.93
N ARG A 69 10.45 -6.85 0.06
CA ARG A 69 11.36 -7.95 0.42
C ARG A 69 10.76 -8.87 1.49
N SER A 70 9.76 -8.37 2.23
CA SER A 70 9.05 -9.13 3.26
C SER A 70 7.96 -9.98 2.60
N VAL A 71 8.38 -11.12 2.04
CA VAL A 71 7.50 -12.01 1.26
C VAL A 71 7.37 -13.39 1.89
N ARG A 72 6.17 -13.95 1.78
CA ARG A 72 5.85 -15.34 2.14
C ARG A 72 5.20 -16.07 0.96
N PRO A 73 5.22 -17.40 0.95
CA PRO A 73 4.39 -18.18 0.05
C PRO A 73 2.91 -17.84 0.25
N ALA A 74 2.17 -17.75 -0.85
CA ALA A 74 0.72 -17.63 -0.83
C ALA A 74 0.06 -18.91 -0.29
N THR A 75 -1.03 -18.77 0.43
CA THR A 75 -1.88 -19.90 0.79
C THR A 75 -2.70 -20.37 -0.42
N LYS A 76 -3.36 -21.52 -0.29
CA LYS A 76 -4.24 -22.06 -1.36
C LYS A 76 -5.35 -21.08 -1.73
N ASP A 77 -5.92 -20.40 -0.74
CA ASP A 77 -7.01 -19.44 -0.93
C ASP A 77 -6.54 -18.13 -1.56
N GLU A 78 -5.22 -17.90 -1.61
CA GLU A 78 -4.62 -16.72 -2.21
C GLU A 78 -4.21 -16.90 -3.68
N GLY A 79 -4.39 -18.11 -4.23
CA GLY A 79 -4.16 -18.41 -5.65
C GLY A 79 -2.72 -18.82 -6.01
N GLY A 80 -1.86 -19.07 -5.00
CA GLY A 80 -0.45 -19.40 -5.20
C GLY A 80 0.44 -18.17 -5.45
N GLY A 81 1.74 -18.41 -5.62
CA GLY A 81 2.75 -17.35 -5.80
C GLY A 81 3.29 -16.77 -4.49
N SER A 82 3.72 -15.50 -4.54
CA SER A 82 4.29 -14.78 -3.40
C SER A 82 3.33 -13.70 -2.91
N VAL A 83 3.21 -13.58 -1.58
CA VAL A 83 2.38 -12.58 -0.91
C VAL A 83 3.23 -11.78 0.07
N SER A 84 2.96 -10.49 0.18
CA SER A 84 3.50 -9.61 1.23
C SER A 84 2.36 -9.00 2.03
N GLU A 85 2.58 -8.83 3.32
CA GLU A 85 1.65 -8.20 4.25
C GLU A 85 2.15 -6.79 4.62
N ALA A 86 1.23 -5.92 5.04
CA ALA A 86 1.58 -4.55 5.37
C ALA A 86 2.43 -4.50 6.64
N VAL A 87 3.60 -3.88 6.56
CA VAL A 87 4.49 -3.67 7.71
C VAL A 87 3.94 -2.59 8.64
N TYR A 88 3.14 -1.67 8.10
CA TYR A 88 2.49 -0.64 8.88
C TYR A 88 1.12 -0.26 8.30
N SER A 89 0.20 0.15 9.15
CA SER A 89 -1.15 0.58 8.76
C SER A 89 -1.51 1.88 9.47
N ILE A 90 -1.82 2.91 8.69
CA ILE A 90 -2.14 4.25 9.16
C ILE A 90 -3.63 4.46 8.95
N GLY A 91 -4.38 4.65 10.02
CA GLY A 91 -5.80 5.03 9.96
C GLY A 91 -5.99 6.55 9.88
N ARG A 92 -7.23 6.98 9.65
CA ARG A 92 -7.62 8.39 9.83
C ARG A 92 -7.47 8.77 11.31
N GLU A 93 -6.65 9.76 11.62
CA GLU A 93 -6.26 10.08 13.01
C GLU A 93 -7.47 10.44 13.89
N TRP A 94 -8.45 11.15 13.34
CA TRP A 94 -9.66 11.54 14.09
C TRP A 94 -10.58 10.36 14.47
N LEU A 95 -10.34 9.19 13.86
CA LEU A 95 -11.04 7.93 14.13
C LEU A 95 -10.33 7.07 15.18
N LYS A 96 -9.16 7.49 15.67
CA LYS A 96 -8.41 6.75 16.69
C LYS A 96 -9.27 6.50 17.93
N GLY A 97 -9.30 5.24 18.37
CA GLY A 97 -10.15 4.80 19.49
C GLY A 97 -11.64 4.64 19.15
N LYS A 98 -12.04 4.83 17.88
CA LYS A 98 -13.41 4.62 17.41
C LYS A 98 -13.47 3.42 16.47
N LYS A 99 -14.65 2.80 16.40
CA LYS A 99 -14.92 1.74 15.43
C LYS A 99 -14.94 2.33 14.02
N ALA A 100 -14.24 1.67 13.10
CA ALA A 100 -14.28 2.06 11.69
C ALA A 100 -15.68 1.85 11.10
N PRO A 101 -16.19 2.80 10.30
CA PRO A 101 -17.45 2.66 9.60
C PRO A 101 -17.43 1.45 8.65
N ALA A 102 -18.55 0.73 8.57
CA ALA A 102 -18.70 -0.36 7.62
C ALA A 102 -18.54 0.17 6.19
N GLY A 103 -17.81 -0.56 5.34
CA GLY A 103 -17.55 -0.13 3.96
C GLY A 103 -16.69 1.14 3.81
N GLY A 104 -16.18 1.71 4.91
CA GLY A 104 -15.32 2.89 4.89
C GLY A 104 -16.05 4.22 4.70
N GLU A 105 -17.37 4.26 4.94
CA GLU A 105 -18.15 5.50 4.81
C GLU A 105 -17.55 6.65 5.64
N GLY A 106 -17.29 7.78 4.97
CA GLY A 106 -16.76 8.98 5.59
C GLY A 106 -15.27 8.90 5.96
N VAL A 107 -14.59 7.79 5.65
CA VAL A 107 -13.16 7.61 5.97
C VAL A 107 -12.30 7.28 4.75
N LYS A 108 -12.90 7.02 3.58
CA LYS A 108 -12.17 6.61 2.36
C LYS A 108 -11.00 7.54 2.08
N VAL A 109 -9.84 6.96 1.76
CA VAL A 109 -8.69 7.70 1.26
C VAL A 109 -8.72 7.66 -0.26
N PHE A 110 -8.59 8.81 -0.92
CA PHE A 110 -8.64 8.93 -2.37
C PHE A 110 -7.28 9.22 -2.99
N GLY A 111 -6.47 10.04 -2.33
CA GLY A 111 -5.17 10.48 -2.82
C GLY A 111 -4.06 10.15 -1.85
N LEU A 112 -2.89 9.83 -2.39
CA LEU A 112 -1.70 9.51 -1.64
C LEU A 112 -0.46 10.06 -2.34
N ALA A 113 0.42 10.70 -1.57
CA ALA A 113 1.76 11.06 -2.00
C ALA A 113 2.75 10.73 -0.87
N TRP A 114 3.91 10.20 -1.23
CA TRP A 114 5.02 10.00 -0.29
C TRP A 114 6.18 10.86 -0.75
N ASP A 115 6.47 11.89 0.02
CA ASP A 115 7.48 12.89 -0.28
C ASP A 115 8.57 12.88 0.80
N GLN A 116 9.80 13.19 0.42
CA GLN A 116 10.96 13.17 1.31
C GLN A 116 10.89 14.28 2.37
N THR A 117 10.32 15.43 2.03
CA THR A 117 10.21 16.60 2.91
C THR A 117 8.94 16.53 3.75
N TRP A 118 7.82 16.20 3.13
CA TRP A 118 6.50 16.26 3.76
C TRP A 118 6.09 14.95 4.43
N GLY A 119 6.76 13.84 4.11
CA GLY A 119 6.36 12.50 4.51
C GLY A 119 5.18 12.00 3.70
N LEU A 120 4.34 11.20 4.34
CA LEU A 120 3.19 10.56 3.71
C LEU A 120 1.94 11.45 3.84
N VAL A 121 1.46 11.96 2.72
CA VAL A 121 0.31 12.87 2.64
C VAL A 121 -0.88 12.13 2.04
N SER A 122 -2.01 12.11 2.74
CA SER A 122 -3.23 11.40 2.32
C SER A 122 -4.48 12.27 2.43
N GLY A 123 -5.26 12.31 1.36
CA GLY A 123 -6.54 13.05 1.28
C GLY A 123 -7.72 12.10 1.07
N GLY A 124 -8.90 12.45 1.61
CA GLY A 124 -10.04 11.54 1.61
C GLY A 124 -11.42 12.17 1.74
N GLU A 125 -12.44 11.30 1.84
CA GLU A 125 -13.86 11.62 1.94
C GLU A 125 -14.21 12.48 3.17
N ASP A 126 -13.39 12.39 4.22
CA ASP A 126 -13.52 13.16 5.45
C ASP A 126 -13.18 14.65 5.30
N LYS A 127 -12.87 15.11 4.07
CA LYS A 127 -12.51 16.49 3.73
C LYS A 127 -11.22 16.97 4.43
N LYS A 128 -10.35 16.05 4.80
CA LYS A 128 -9.07 16.34 5.48
C LYS A 128 -7.89 15.83 4.68
N VAL A 129 -6.82 16.62 4.70
CA VAL A 129 -5.47 16.15 4.36
C VAL A 129 -4.78 15.74 5.65
N GLN A 130 -4.36 14.49 5.73
CA GLN A 130 -3.59 13.95 6.85
C GLN A 130 -2.15 13.74 6.41
N ILE A 131 -1.23 14.35 7.15
CA ILE A 131 0.21 14.23 6.95
C ILE A 131 0.76 13.34 8.06
N ASN A 132 1.47 12.28 7.67
CA ASN A 132 2.15 11.37 8.57
C ASN A 132 3.64 11.43 8.29
N ARG A 133 4.44 11.74 9.30
CA ARG A 133 5.91 11.80 9.22
C ARG A 133 6.48 10.88 10.27
N GLY A 134 7.66 10.34 10.01
CA GLY A 134 8.43 9.62 11.00
C GLY A 134 9.79 10.25 11.23
N ARG A 135 10.17 10.48 12.50
CA ARG A 135 11.32 9.73 13.05
C ARG A 135 10.93 8.30 13.43
N ASP A 136 9.63 7.98 13.39
CA ASP A 136 9.02 6.77 13.95
C ASP A 136 8.54 5.73 12.91
N LEU A 137 8.95 5.85 11.64
CA LEU A 137 8.64 4.85 10.61
C LEU A 137 9.83 3.93 10.29
N VAL A 138 11.07 4.39 10.56
CA VAL A 138 12.31 3.61 10.35
C VAL A 138 13.40 4.15 11.28
N ALA A 139 13.35 3.84 12.58
CA ALA A 139 14.50 4.04 13.46
C ALA A 139 14.42 3.10 14.67
N SER A 140 15.08 1.96 14.57
CA SER A 140 15.78 1.36 15.70
C SER A 140 17.21 1.10 15.22
N SER A 141 18.12 1.88 15.79
CA SER A 141 19.58 1.80 15.71
C SER A 141 20.12 0.40 15.98
#